data_AF-A0A151S1M6-F1
#
_entry.id   AF-A0A151S1M6-F1
#
_cell.length_a   1.000
_cell.length_b   1.000
_cell.length_c   1.000
_cell.angle_alpha   90.00
_cell.angle_beta   90.00
_cell.angle_gamma   90.00
#
_symmetry.space_group_name_H-M   'P 1'
#
loop_
_entity.id
_entity.type
_entity.pdbx_description
1 polymer ?
#
loop_
_entity_poly.entity_id
_entity_poly.type
_entity_poly.pdbx_seq_one_letter_code
_entity_poly.pdbx_strand_id
1 'polypeptide(L)'
;MCCCTHILCLIVKDDLKEVDESILRICGVVKYIRSSPSRLARFKACVEQEKITYKGLVCLDVETRWNSTYLMLEAALKYKKTFDLLEMQDNKYVEDLHKGKGVPFESE
;
A
#
# COMPACT_ATOMS: atom_id res chain seq x y z
N MET A 1 39.04 -9.93 0.19
CA MET A 1 39.01 -8.50 -0.17
C MET A 1 37.58 -8.13 -0.51
N CYS A 2 36.88 -7.46 0.41
CA CYS A 2 35.54 -6.94 0.13
C CYS A 2 35.73 -5.61 -0.62
N CYS A 3 35.67 -5.68 -1.94
CA CYS A 3 35.64 -4.50 -2.79
C CYS A 3 34.46 -3.62 -2.39
N CYS A 4 34.66 -2.31 -2.31
CA CYS A 4 33.60 -1.33 -1.98
C CYS A 4 32.35 -1.54 -2.87
N THR A 5 32.55 -2.02 -4.10
CA THR A 5 31.49 -2.45 -5.02
C THR A 5 30.57 -3.53 -4.42
N HIS A 6 31.10 -4.52 -3.71
CA HIS A 6 30.29 -5.56 -3.08
C HIS A 6 29.43 -5.01 -1.94
N ILE A 7 29.99 -4.12 -1.11
CA ILE A 7 29.27 -3.45 -0.02
C ILE A 7 28.16 -2.56 -0.62
N LEU A 8 28.47 -1.78 -1.66
CA LEU A 8 27.48 -0.97 -2.38
C LEU A 8 26.38 -1.83 -3.01
N CYS A 9 26.72 -2.96 -3.64
CA CYS A 9 25.72 -3.88 -4.19
C CYS A 9 24.82 -4.50 -3.13
N LEU A 10 25.33 -4.76 -1.91
CA LEU A 10 24.51 -5.27 -0.81
C LEU A 10 23.55 -4.21 -0.30
N ILE A 11 24.03 -2.97 -0.09
CA ILE A 11 23.20 -1.83 0.34
C ILE A 11 22.08 -1.58 -0.68
N VAL A 12 22.43 -1.40 -1.96
CA VAL A 12 21.45 -1.14 -3.03
C VAL A 12 20.41 -2.27 -3.13
N LYS A 13 20.81 -3.53 -2.97
CA LYS A 13 19.87 -4.66 -3.01
C LYS A 13 18.92 -4.65 -1.82
N ASP A 14 19.38 -4.24 -0.64
CA ASP A 14 18.56 -4.17 0.56
C ASP A 14 17.55 -3.00 0.45
N ASP A 15 18.01 -1.83 0.02
CA ASP A 15 17.16 -0.66 -0.22
C ASP A 15 16.08 -0.96 -1.27
N LEU A 16 16.43 -1.63 -2.38
CA LEU A 16 15.47 -2.01 -3.41
C LEU A 16 14.41 -2.99 -2.89
N LYS A 17 14.77 -3.90 -1.99
CA LYS A 17 13.80 -4.79 -1.34
C LYS A 17 12.86 -4.03 -0.43
N GLU A 18 13.37 -3.08 0.36
CA GLU A 18 12.53 -2.28 1.25
C GLU A 18 11.49 -1.45 0.46
N VAL A 19 11.90 -0.89 -0.68
CA VAL A 19 11.01 -0.16 -1.58
C VAL A 19 9.93 -1.09 -2.14
N ASP A 20 10.31 -2.29 -2.59
CA ASP A 20 9.37 -3.28 -3.12
C ASP A 20 8.34 -3.73 -2.05
N GLU A 21 8.81 -4.06 -0.85
CA GLU A 21 7.94 -4.42 0.27
C GLU A 21 6.97 -3.29 0.67
N SER A 22 7.41 -2.04 0.55
CA SER A 22 6.58 -0.87 0.85
C SER A 22 5.48 -0.69 -0.19
N ILE A 23 5.81 -0.87 -1.47
CA ILE A 23 4.85 -0.83 -2.57
C ILE A 23 3.82 -1.96 -2.41
N LEU A 24 4.26 -3.18 -2.13
CA LEU A 24 3.38 -4.33 -1.89
C LEU A 24 2.42 -4.11 -0.73
N ARG A 25 2.89 -3.48 0.37
CA ARG A 25 2.04 -3.10 1.50
C ARG A 25 0.93 -2.14 1.08
N ILE A 26 1.27 -1.10 0.33
CA ILE A 26 0.31 -0.11 -0.15
C ILE A 26 -0.69 -0.79 -1.10
N CYS A 27 -0.23 -1.64 -2.01
CA CYS A 27 -1.10 -2.48 -2.84
C CYS A 27 -2.07 -3.31 -2.00
N GLY A 28 -1.59 -3.93 -0.90
CA GLY A 28 -2.42 -4.68 0.05
C GLY A 28 -3.52 -3.84 0.69
N VAL A 29 -3.19 -2.62 1.12
CA VAL A 29 -4.15 -1.64 1.68
C VAL A 29 -5.22 -1.29 0.65
N VAL A 30 -4.82 -0.95 -0.57
CA VAL A 30 -5.78 -0.60 -1.64
C VAL A 30 -6.67 -1.79 -1.99
N LYS A 31 -6.09 -3.00 -2.04
CA LYS A 31 -6.83 -4.25 -2.29
C LYS A 31 -7.86 -4.51 -1.19
N TYR A 32 -7.50 -4.34 0.08
CA TYR A 32 -8.44 -4.47 1.20
C TYR A 32 -9.61 -3.50 1.08
N ILE A 33 -9.33 -2.21 0.83
CA ILE A 33 -10.38 -1.17 0.76
C ILE A 33 -11.37 -1.48 -0.36
N ARG A 34 -10.87 -2.03 -1.48
CA ARG A 34 -11.66 -2.33 -2.67
C ARG A 34 -12.29 -3.72 -2.67
N SER A 35 -11.92 -4.59 -1.74
CA SER A 35 -12.38 -5.98 -1.73
C SER A 35 -13.88 -6.12 -1.41
N SER A 36 -14.50 -5.11 -0.79
CA SER A 36 -15.95 -5.08 -0.60
C SER A 36 -16.52 -3.65 -0.57
N PRO A 37 -17.80 -3.47 -0.94
CA PRO A 37 -18.48 -2.18 -0.82
C PRO A 37 -18.53 -1.65 0.62
N SER A 38 -18.62 -2.54 1.62
CA SER A 38 -18.65 -2.17 3.04
C SER A 38 -17.32 -1.63 3.54
N ARG A 39 -16.19 -2.23 3.13
CA ARG A 39 -14.83 -1.72 3.45
C ARG A 39 -14.59 -0.37 2.79
N LEU A 40 -15.02 -0.21 1.53
CA LEU A 40 -14.95 1.06 0.83
C LEU A 40 -15.79 2.15 1.52
N ALA A 41 -16.99 1.81 2.00
CA ALA A 41 -17.84 2.75 2.74
C ALA A 41 -17.20 3.19 4.07
N ARG A 42 -16.60 2.27 4.83
CA ARG A 42 -15.85 2.61 6.06
C ARG A 42 -14.66 3.51 5.76
N PHE A 43 -13.90 3.22 4.71
CA PHE A 43 -12.81 4.09 4.26
C PHE A 43 -13.31 5.50 3.94
N LYS A 44 -14.42 5.64 3.19
CA LYS A 44 -15.02 6.95 2.90
C LYS A 44 -15.46 7.70 4.17
N ALA A 45 -16.02 7.00 5.15
CA ALA A 45 -16.35 7.61 6.44
C ALA A 45 -15.10 8.14 7.17
N CYS A 46 -13.99 7.40 7.11
CA CYS A 46 -12.71 7.84 7.67
C CYS A 46 -12.14 9.05 6.90
N VAL A 47 -12.28 9.10 5.56
CA VAL A 47 -11.89 10.26 4.75
C VAL A 47 -12.65 11.52 5.17
N GLU A 48 -13.95 11.39 5.42
CA GLU A 48 -14.81 12.49 5.85
C GLU A 48 -14.47 12.94 7.28
N GLN A 49 -14.18 12.00 8.18
CA GLN A 49 -13.74 12.29 9.55
C GLN A 49 -12.41 13.07 9.59
N GLU A 50 -11.45 12.69 8.74
CA GLU A 50 -10.16 13.38 8.61
C GLU A 50 -10.24 14.68 7.79
N LYS A 51 -11.43 15.06 7.29
CA LYS A 51 -11.69 16.27 6.50
C LYS A 51 -10.76 16.41 5.30
N ILE A 52 -10.38 15.29 4.68
CA ILE A 52 -9.45 15.30 3.56
C ILE A 52 -10.11 15.95 2.34
N THR A 53 -9.52 17.03 1.85
CA THR A 53 -10.03 17.79 0.69
C THR A 53 -9.80 17.07 -0.64
N TYR A 54 -8.91 16.07 -0.65
CA TYR A 54 -8.61 15.26 -1.82
C TYR A 54 -9.75 14.29 -2.15
N LYS A 55 -10.28 14.39 -3.38
CA LYS A 55 -11.43 13.61 -3.87
C LYS A 55 -11.06 12.50 -4.87
N GLY A 56 -9.76 12.30 -5.16
CA GLY A 56 -9.33 11.25 -6.08
C GLY A 56 -9.51 9.87 -5.48
N LEU A 57 -9.99 8.88 -6.25
CA LEU A 57 -10.11 7.52 -5.73
C LEU A 57 -8.73 6.89 -5.49
N VAL A 58 -8.65 6.04 -4.45
CA VAL A 58 -7.57 5.06 -4.32
C VAL A 58 -7.76 4.01 -5.42
N CYS A 59 -6.97 4.13 -6.49
CA CYS A 59 -6.96 3.20 -7.61
C CYS A 59 -6.07 1.99 -7.28
N LEU A 60 -6.59 0.79 -7.55
CA LEU A 60 -5.80 -0.45 -7.53
C LEU A 60 -4.73 -0.35 -8.62
N ASP A 61 -3.54 -0.89 -8.35
CA ASP A 61 -2.51 -1.02 -9.37
C ASP A 61 -3.07 -1.83 -10.55
N VAL A 62 -2.90 -1.33 -11.77
CA VAL A 62 -3.33 -2.00 -13.00
C VAL A 62 -2.10 -2.10 -13.86
N GLU A 63 -1.48 -3.29 -13.88
CA GLU A 63 -0.24 -3.61 -14.60
C GLU A 63 -0.22 -3.12 -16.06
N THR A 64 -1.39 -2.94 -16.69
CA THR A 64 -1.51 -2.50 -18.09
C THR A 64 -1.32 -1.00 -18.31
N ARG A 65 -1.05 -0.20 -17.26
CA ARG A 65 -0.76 1.24 -17.38
C ARG A 65 0.45 1.63 -16.56
N TRP A 66 1.56 1.95 -17.22
CA TRP A 66 2.85 2.36 -16.63
C TRP A 66 2.78 3.41 -15.49
N ASN A 67 1.70 4.21 -15.42
CA ASN A 67 1.50 5.24 -14.41
C ASN A 67 0.69 4.79 -13.19
N SER A 68 0.21 3.53 -13.13
CA SER A 68 -0.70 3.06 -12.09
C SER A 68 -0.07 3.03 -10.70
N THR A 69 1.17 2.53 -10.58
CA THR A 69 1.90 2.50 -9.31
C THR A 69 2.17 3.92 -8.81
N TYR A 70 2.62 4.83 -9.68
CA TYR A 70 2.82 6.23 -9.32
C TYR A 70 1.52 6.88 -8.81
N LEU A 71 0.42 6.73 -9.54
CA LEU A 71 -0.87 7.32 -9.15
C LEU A 71 -1.41 6.70 -7.86
N MET A 72 -1.20 5.40 -7.65
CA MET A 72 -1.54 4.72 -6.40
C MET A 72 -0.75 5.29 -5.22
N LEU A 73 0.57 5.44 -5.37
CA LEU A 73 1.44 6.00 -4.33
C LEU A 73 1.10 7.47 -4.06
N GLU A 74 0.85 8.27 -5.09
CA GLU A 74 0.46 9.67 -4.95
C GLU A 74 -0.89 9.81 -4.21
N ALA A 75 -1.86 8.96 -4.52
CA ALA A 75 -3.13 8.91 -3.78
C ALA A 75 -2.93 8.40 -2.34
N ALA A 76 -2.10 7.37 -2.13
CA ALA A 76 -1.83 6.82 -0.81
C ALA A 76 -1.20 7.85 0.13
N LEU A 77 -0.28 8.67 -0.36
CA LEU A 77 0.30 9.77 0.41
C LEU A 77 -0.76 10.78 0.88
N LYS A 78 -1.73 11.10 0.02
CA LYS A 78 -2.82 12.02 0.34
C LYS A 78 -3.82 11.44 1.35
N TYR A 79 -3.93 10.11 1.43
CA TYR A 79 -4.81 9.39 2.36
C TYR A 79 -4.12 8.83 3.60
N LYS A 80 -2.84 9.16 3.85
CA LYS A 80 -2.06 8.62 4.97
C LYS A 80 -2.83 8.64 6.31
N LYS A 81 -3.36 9.80 6.69
CA LYS A 81 -4.12 9.95 7.95
C LYS A 81 -5.39 9.10 8.00
N THR A 82 -6.04 8.89 6.85
CA THR A 82 -7.20 8.01 6.76
C THR A 82 -6.81 6.55 6.99
N PHE A 83 -5.65 6.11 6.49
CA PHE A 83 -5.17 4.75 6.77
C PHE A 83 -4.85 4.55 8.24
N ASP A 84 -4.23 5.54 8.89
CA ASP A 84 -3.96 5.51 10.34
C ASP A 84 -5.27 5.40 11.14
N LEU A 85 -6.29 6.16 10.75
CA LEU A 85 -7.61 6.09 11.39
C LEU A 85 -8.32 4.75 11.13
N LEU A 86 -8.23 4.22 9.92
CA LEU A 86 -8.80 2.93 9.54
C LEU A 86 -8.15 1.79 10.33
N GLU A 87 -6.84 1.89 10.58
CA GLU A 87 -6.09 0.96 11.44
C GLU A 87 -6.64 0.93 12.87
N MET A 88 -6.97 2.09 13.43
CA MET A 88 -7.54 2.19 14.78
C MET A 88 -9.01 1.71 14.86
N GLN A 89 -9.76 1.82 13.76
CA GLN A 89 -11.21 1.53 13.75
C GLN A 89 -11.58 0.13 13.26
N ASP A 90 -10.71 -0.55 12.52
CA ASP A 90 -11.01 -1.86 11.93
C ASP A 90 -9.92 -2.90 12.25
N ASN A 91 -10.10 -3.66 13.32
CA ASN A 91 -9.17 -4.74 13.67
C ASN A 91 -8.97 -5.75 12.52
N LYS A 92 -9.98 -5.95 11.65
CA LYS A 92 -9.86 -6.84 10.49
C LYS A 92 -8.95 -6.28 9.40
N TYR A 93 -8.81 -4.95 9.33
CA TYR A 93 -7.85 -4.31 8.42
C TYR A 93 -6.42 -4.71 8.79
N VAL A 94 -6.08 -4.65 10.07
CA VAL A 94 -4.77 -5.05 10.59
C VAL A 94 -4.54 -6.54 10.39
N GLU A 95 -5.51 -7.38 10.74
CA GLU A 95 -5.40 -8.84 10.61
C GLU A 95 -5.19 -9.30 9.15
N ASP A 96 -5.95 -8.75 8.20
CA ASP A 96 -5.86 -9.13 6.78
C ASP A 96 -4.56 -8.64 6.13
N LEU A 97 -4.06 -7.46 6.52
CA LEU A 97 -2.79 -6.95 6.01
C LEU A 97 -1.58 -7.72 6.53
N HIS A 98 -1.62 -8.20 7.78
CA HIS A 98 -0.57 -9.06 8.32
C HIS A 98 -0.58 -10.45 7.68
N LYS A 99 -1.75 -11.00 7.35
CA LYS A 99 -1.87 -12.26 6.59
C LYS A 99 -1.34 -12.13 5.16
N GLY A 100 -1.51 -10.96 4.54
CA GLY A 100 -1.02 -10.66 3.19
C GLY A 100 0.51 -10.67 3.04
N LYS A 101 1.28 -10.52 4.13
CA LYS A 101 2.75 -10.66 4.11
C LYS A 101 3.25 -12.10 3.97
N GLY A 102 2.37 -13.10 4.08
CA GLY A 102 2.70 -14.53 4.01
C GLY A 102 2.23 -15.25 2.76
N VAL A 103 1.63 -14.55 1.79
CA VAL A 103 1.21 -15.17 0.52
C VAL A 103 2.17 -14.69 -0.56
N PRO A 104 3.12 -15.55 -1.00
CA PRO A 104 3.78 -15.34 -2.27
C PRO A 104 2.69 -15.18 -3.33
N PHE A 105 2.85 -14.16 -4.16
CA PHE A 105 2.09 -14.05 -5.39
C PHE A 105 2.48 -15.26 -6.26
N GLU A 106 1.78 -16.38 -6.10
CA GLU A 106 1.77 -17.41 -7.13
C GLU A 106 0.91 -16.87 -8.26
N SER A 107 1.61 -16.36 -9.27
CA SER A 107 1.11 -16.37 -10.63
C SER A 107 1.11 -17.83 -11.09
N GLU A 108 -0.07 -18.46 -11.10
CA GLU A 108 -0.59 -19.37 -12.14
C GLU A 108 -1.94 -19.96 -11.70
#